data_AF-A0A0D2JHG2-F1
#
_entry.id   AF-A0A0D2JHG2-F1
#
_cell.length_a   1.000
_cell.length_b   1.000
_cell.length_c   1.000
_cell.angle_alpha   90.00
_cell.angle_beta   90.00
_cell.angle_gamma   90.00
#
_symmetry.space_group_name_H-M   'P 1'
#
loop_
_entity.id
_entity.type
_entity.pdbx_description
1 polymer ?
#
loop_
_entity_poly.entity_id
_entity_poly.type
_entity_poly.pdbx_seq_one_letter_code
_entity_poly.pdbx_strand_id
1 'polypeptide(L)'
;MLLKMNEAQVSLVASFPPGFFLENIAGSTQTGFYITCLNRQELYWLPPCPESGRSVSPLLVATFEEGQRPMGIVNAPHNPNVRYLVTSELTGSSGGKSYLRMLDNADSAVRLRTRTIMEFPPSARVLNGLCALSESVLLAADSFASCIWRIDLDLSVLPHPTAKAEVWYSHCTMAGKLNLSDIQPGTNGLKYSAKTKYVYYTSTQQKLVCRVQVDACTFNPVGEAEVLAKGWQWDDLILDDRDDKQAVAYVTTHRDNAIVKVNLELEDDKVTDHDMKAVVQGPACSDCIGPTAGIWLDGRVGQSALFLTDGGIKRPPPDGILRCAKVIRVDFCDV
;
A
#
# COMPACT_ATOMS: atom_id res chain seq x y z
N MET A 1 7.21 -3.31 38.66
CA MET A 1 7.58 -2.29 37.65
C MET A 1 6.73 -2.56 36.42
N LEU A 2 5.60 -1.87 36.27
CA LEU A 2 4.64 -2.07 35.17
C LEU A 2 5.17 -1.32 33.94
N LEU A 3 5.63 -2.04 32.92
CA LEU A 3 5.85 -1.48 31.59
C LEU A 3 4.48 -1.07 31.04
N LYS A 4 4.25 0.23 30.86
CA LYS A 4 3.13 0.76 30.09
C LYS A 4 3.27 0.25 28.66
N MET A 5 2.62 -0.86 28.35
CA MET A 5 2.25 -1.23 26.99
C MET A 5 0.88 -0.62 26.75
N ASN A 6 0.80 0.37 25.87
CA ASN A 6 -0.35 0.64 24.99
C ASN A 6 -0.01 1.90 24.21
N GLU A 7 0.90 1.76 23.24
CA GLU A 7 1.21 2.83 22.27
C GLU A 7 0.15 2.90 21.16
N ALA A 8 -0.61 1.82 21.00
CA ALA A 8 -1.79 1.78 20.16
C ALA A 8 -2.81 0.77 20.72
N GLN A 9 -4.08 1.03 20.47
CA GLN A 9 -5.18 0.09 20.66
C GLN A 9 -5.56 -0.54 19.32
N VAL A 10 -5.59 -1.87 19.27
CA VAL A 10 -5.98 -2.62 18.08
C VAL A 10 -7.39 -3.18 18.26
N SER A 11 -8.24 -3.03 17.24
CA SER A 11 -9.58 -3.61 17.22
C SER A 11 -9.89 -4.24 15.86
N LEU A 12 -10.65 -5.34 15.87
CA LEU A 12 -11.09 -6.01 14.65
C LEU A 12 -12.20 -5.21 13.96
N VAL A 13 -12.08 -5.00 12.66
CA VAL A 13 -13.11 -4.37 11.82
C VAL A 13 -13.76 -5.38 10.89
N ALA A 14 -12.97 -6.28 10.28
CA ALA A 14 -13.49 -7.34 9.44
C ALA A 14 -12.54 -8.54 9.43
N SER A 15 -13.08 -9.72 9.15
CA SER A 15 -12.30 -10.95 8.99
C SER A 15 -12.67 -11.63 7.68
N PHE A 16 -11.65 -12.21 7.06
CA PHE A 16 -11.77 -13.05 5.87
C PHE A 16 -11.37 -14.49 6.23
N PRO A 17 -11.80 -15.51 5.47
CA PRO A 17 -11.36 -16.88 5.71
C PRO A 17 -9.82 -17.01 5.70
N PRO A 18 -9.25 -18.01 6.40
CA PRO A 18 -7.82 -18.31 6.29
C PRO A 18 -7.39 -18.55 4.84
N GLY A 19 -6.20 -18.08 4.48
CA GLY A 19 -5.68 -18.17 3.11
C GLY A 19 -6.20 -17.07 2.18
N PHE A 20 -6.68 -15.95 2.72
CA PHE A 20 -6.89 -14.71 1.98
C PHE A 20 -5.66 -13.81 2.11
N PHE A 21 -5.21 -13.21 1.01
CA PHE A 21 -4.09 -12.26 1.01
C PHE A 21 -4.63 -10.88 0.63
N LEU A 22 -4.95 -10.07 1.63
CA LEU A 22 -5.37 -8.69 1.45
C LEU A 22 -4.13 -7.84 1.20
N GLU A 23 -4.03 -7.19 0.04
CA GLU A 23 -2.78 -6.54 -0.38
C GLU A 23 -2.81 -5.03 -0.12
N ASN A 24 -3.84 -4.35 -0.59
CA ASN A 24 -3.89 -2.89 -0.65
C ASN A 24 -5.31 -2.35 -0.41
N ILE A 25 -5.41 -1.07 -0.01
CA ILE A 25 -6.67 -0.43 0.38
C ILE A 25 -6.77 1.01 -0.13
N ALA A 26 -7.94 1.41 -0.64
CA ALA A 26 -8.27 2.80 -0.96
C ALA A 26 -9.74 3.09 -0.67
N GLY A 27 -10.05 4.30 -0.21
CA GLY A 27 -11.42 4.73 0.05
C GLY A 27 -11.48 5.84 1.05
N SER A 28 -12.62 5.96 1.73
CA SER A 28 -12.84 6.98 2.76
C SER A 28 -13.88 6.51 3.77
N THR A 29 -13.97 7.18 4.91
CA THR A 29 -15.02 6.90 5.91
C THR A 29 -16.42 7.25 5.41
N GLN A 30 -16.52 8.09 4.37
CA GLN A 30 -17.79 8.47 3.76
C GLN A 30 -18.26 7.45 2.71
N THR A 31 -17.33 6.91 1.91
CA THR A 31 -17.65 6.04 0.76
C THR A 31 -17.42 4.55 1.03
N GLY A 32 -16.79 4.22 2.15
CA GLY A 32 -16.25 2.89 2.43
C GLY A 32 -14.89 2.69 1.76
N PHE A 33 -14.34 1.49 1.93
CA PHE A 33 -12.98 1.15 1.50
C PHE A 33 -12.97 -0.02 0.55
N TYR A 34 -12.13 0.03 -0.46
CA TYR A 34 -11.92 -1.03 -1.44
C TYR A 34 -10.62 -1.74 -1.11
N ILE A 35 -10.67 -3.06 -1.02
CA ILE A 35 -9.60 -3.93 -0.55
C ILE A 35 -9.28 -4.94 -1.63
N THR A 36 -8.04 -4.95 -2.09
CA THR A 36 -7.57 -5.93 -3.07
C THR A 36 -7.23 -7.24 -2.38
N CYS A 37 -7.75 -8.35 -2.88
CA CYS A 37 -7.42 -9.70 -2.43
C CYS A 37 -6.58 -10.39 -3.52
N LEU A 38 -5.26 -10.27 -3.40
CA LEU A 38 -4.28 -10.61 -4.43
C LEU A 38 -4.41 -12.06 -4.88
N ASN A 39 -4.49 -13.00 -3.92
CA ASN A 39 -4.44 -14.42 -4.23
C ASN A 39 -5.78 -15.01 -4.67
N ARG A 40 -6.86 -14.22 -4.61
CA ARG A 40 -8.19 -14.61 -5.10
C ARG A 40 -8.57 -13.94 -6.40
N GLN A 41 -7.85 -12.92 -6.84
CA GLN A 41 -8.21 -12.10 -8.01
C GLN A 41 -9.53 -11.38 -7.78
N GLU A 42 -9.71 -10.88 -6.55
CA GLU A 42 -10.98 -10.33 -6.07
C GLU A 42 -10.78 -8.93 -5.50
N LEU A 43 -11.81 -8.10 -5.62
CA LEU A 43 -11.91 -6.79 -4.99
C LEU A 43 -13.10 -6.78 -4.04
N TYR A 44 -12.86 -6.41 -2.79
CA TYR A 44 -13.87 -6.29 -1.76
C TYR A 44 -14.15 -4.83 -1.44
N TRP A 45 -15.41 -4.52 -1.12
CA TRP A 45 -15.82 -3.25 -0.52
C TRP A 45 -16.16 -3.47 0.96
N LEU A 46 -15.50 -2.72 1.82
CA LEU A 46 -15.77 -2.59 3.24
C LEU A 46 -16.71 -1.39 3.44
N PRO A 47 -17.91 -1.59 4.00
CA PRO A 47 -18.80 -0.48 4.32
C PRO A 47 -18.13 0.56 5.22
N PRO A 48 -18.56 1.84 5.18
CA PRO A 48 -18.19 2.84 6.18
C PRO A 48 -18.20 2.25 7.58
N CYS A 49 -17.04 2.23 8.24
CA CYS A 49 -16.89 1.70 9.58
C CYS A 49 -17.24 2.82 10.57
N PRO A 50 -18.37 2.74 11.30
CA PRO A 50 -18.84 3.89 12.05
C PRO A 50 -18.08 4.09 13.35
N GLU A 51 -17.59 3.04 14.03
CA GLU A 51 -17.02 3.16 15.38
C GLU A 51 -15.99 2.05 15.71
N SER A 52 -15.13 2.30 16.70
CA SER A 52 -14.17 1.31 17.20
C SER A 52 -14.90 0.11 17.83
N GLY A 53 -14.39 -1.10 17.62
CA GLY A 53 -14.96 -2.33 18.18
C GLY A 53 -16.19 -2.89 17.43
N ARG A 54 -16.63 -2.27 16.34
CA ARG A 54 -17.73 -2.80 15.51
C ARG A 54 -17.18 -3.53 14.28
N SER A 55 -17.46 -4.83 14.22
CA SER A 55 -17.20 -5.62 13.02
C SER A 55 -18.24 -5.36 11.93
N VAL A 56 -17.79 -5.32 10.68
CA VAL A 56 -18.62 -5.23 9.48
C VAL A 56 -18.26 -6.35 8.51
N SER A 57 -19.18 -6.69 7.61
CA SER A 57 -18.97 -7.71 6.58
C SER A 57 -18.49 -7.05 5.28
N PRO A 58 -17.29 -7.38 4.76
CA PRO A 58 -16.87 -7.00 3.42
C PRO A 58 -17.75 -7.64 2.36
N LEU A 59 -17.98 -6.94 1.26
CA LEU A 59 -18.74 -7.40 0.11
C LEU A 59 -17.81 -7.60 -1.10
N LEU A 60 -17.87 -8.75 -1.76
CA LEU A 60 -17.20 -8.94 -3.05
C LEU A 60 -17.87 -8.06 -4.11
N VAL A 61 -17.11 -7.17 -4.74
CA VAL A 61 -17.64 -6.19 -5.73
C VAL A 61 -17.05 -6.35 -7.13
N ALA A 62 -15.91 -7.04 -7.28
CA ALA A 62 -15.38 -7.41 -8.59
C ALA A 62 -14.48 -8.65 -8.51
N THR A 63 -14.38 -9.37 -9.62
CA THR A 63 -13.41 -10.45 -9.87
C THR A 63 -12.64 -10.11 -11.13
N PHE A 64 -11.37 -10.47 -11.19
CA PHE A 64 -10.50 -10.24 -12.34
C PHE A 64 -10.23 -11.54 -13.10
N GLU A 65 -9.79 -11.40 -14.34
CA GLU A 65 -9.50 -12.53 -15.24
C GLU A 65 -8.38 -13.42 -14.68
N GLU A 66 -8.32 -14.68 -15.12
CA GLU A 66 -7.31 -15.62 -14.64
C GLU A 66 -5.89 -15.10 -14.85
N GLY A 67 -5.08 -15.17 -13.79
CA GLY A 67 -3.72 -14.65 -13.73
C GLY A 67 -3.64 -13.19 -13.27
N GLN A 68 -4.70 -12.39 -13.43
CA GLN A 68 -4.71 -10.95 -13.16
C GLN A 68 -5.00 -10.65 -11.70
N ARG A 69 -3.93 -10.43 -10.92
CA ARG A 69 -4.06 -10.16 -9.49
C ARG A 69 -4.21 -8.67 -9.25
N PRO A 70 -5.21 -8.23 -8.47
CA PRO A 70 -5.32 -6.83 -8.06
C PRO A 70 -4.27 -6.50 -7.01
N MET A 71 -3.50 -5.44 -7.27
CA MET A 71 -2.35 -5.04 -6.45
C MET A 71 -2.64 -3.66 -5.83
N GLY A 72 -1.86 -2.61 -6.14
CA GLY A 72 -2.06 -1.26 -5.65
C GLY A 72 -3.33 -0.59 -6.20
N ILE A 73 -4.02 0.11 -5.31
CA ILE A 73 -5.26 0.85 -5.58
C ILE A 73 -5.16 2.25 -4.98
N VAL A 74 -5.69 3.26 -5.67
CA VAL A 74 -5.69 4.65 -5.21
C VAL A 74 -7.01 5.34 -5.55
N ASN A 75 -7.47 6.24 -4.68
CA ASN A 75 -8.58 7.14 -5.01
C ASN A 75 -8.16 8.10 -6.13
N ALA A 76 -9.03 8.34 -7.11
CA ALA A 76 -8.77 9.34 -8.13
C ALA A 76 -8.91 10.75 -7.53
N PRO A 77 -7.87 11.61 -7.59
CA PRO A 77 -7.96 12.93 -6.96
C PRO A 77 -9.04 13.83 -7.59
N HIS A 78 -9.34 13.62 -8.88
CA HIS A 78 -10.32 14.41 -9.62
C HIS A 78 -11.78 13.92 -9.45
N ASN A 79 -12.03 12.76 -8.84
CA ASN A 79 -13.39 12.25 -8.65
C ASN A 79 -13.49 11.24 -7.49
N PRO A 80 -14.27 11.53 -6.43
CA PRO A 80 -14.39 10.66 -5.25
C PRO A 80 -15.06 9.31 -5.52
N ASN A 81 -15.76 9.17 -6.66
CA ASN A 81 -16.40 7.93 -7.10
C ASN A 81 -15.48 7.05 -7.95
N VAL A 82 -14.29 7.54 -8.30
CA VAL A 82 -13.35 6.85 -9.17
C VAL A 82 -12.13 6.39 -8.39
N ARG A 83 -11.67 5.19 -8.70
CA ARG A 83 -10.39 4.64 -8.23
C ARG A 83 -9.59 4.10 -9.40
N TYR A 84 -8.28 4.16 -9.28
CA TYR A 84 -7.36 3.47 -10.17
C TYR A 84 -6.78 2.26 -9.45
N LEU A 85 -6.62 1.17 -10.18
CA LEU A 85 -6.12 -0.11 -9.70
C LEU A 85 -5.12 -0.64 -10.72
N VAL A 86 -3.97 -1.12 -10.27
CA VAL A 86 -3.10 -1.94 -11.10
C VAL A 86 -3.41 -3.42 -10.91
N THR A 87 -3.45 -4.17 -12.01
CA THR A 87 -3.49 -5.64 -11.98
C THR A 87 -2.26 -6.20 -12.68
N SER A 88 -1.69 -7.28 -12.15
CA SER A 88 -0.49 -7.90 -12.71
C SER A 88 -0.58 -9.43 -12.71
N GLU A 89 0.00 -10.03 -13.74
CA GLU A 89 0.30 -11.46 -13.80
C GLU A 89 1.60 -11.79 -13.06
N LEU A 90 1.53 -12.76 -12.15
CA LEU A 90 2.70 -13.41 -11.56
C LEU A 90 3.03 -14.67 -12.38
N THR A 91 3.62 -14.49 -13.57
CA THR A 91 4.06 -15.60 -14.43
C THR A 91 5.59 -15.64 -14.57
N GLY A 92 6.18 -16.78 -14.18
CA GLY A 92 7.58 -17.10 -14.46
C GLY A 92 8.61 -16.06 -13.99
N SER A 93 9.76 -16.05 -14.67
CA SER A 93 10.91 -15.23 -14.27
C SER A 93 10.88 -13.78 -14.78
N SER A 94 9.93 -13.44 -15.64
CA SER A 94 9.82 -12.14 -16.32
C SER A 94 8.67 -11.30 -15.80
N GLY A 95 7.71 -11.87 -15.07
CA GLY A 95 6.40 -11.24 -14.89
C GLY A 95 5.53 -11.48 -16.14
N GLY A 96 4.25 -11.17 -16.02
CA GLY A 96 3.30 -11.23 -17.13
C GLY A 96 2.65 -9.87 -17.41
N LYS A 97 1.50 -9.89 -18.07
CA LYS A 97 0.82 -8.65 -18.45
C LYS A 97 0.32 -7.88 -17.23
N SER A 98 0.52 -6.56 -17.29
CA SER A 98 0.05 -5.63 -16.27
C SER A 98 -0.86 -4.56 -16.89
N TYR A 99 -1.90 -4.16 -16.16
CA TYR A 99 -2.92 -3.25 -16.64
C TYR A 99 -3.19 -2.14 -15.62
N LEU A 100 -3.44 -0.94 -16.14
CA LEU A 100 -4.13 0.10 -15.39
C LEU A 100 -5.62 -0.08 -15.59
N ARG A 101 -6.35 -0.22 -14.49
CA ARG A 101 -7.81 -0.30 -14.48
C ARG A 101 -8.39 0.90 -13.76
N MET A 102 -9.58 1.28 -14.20
CA MET A 102 -10.39 2.26 -13.51
C MET A 102 -11.66 1.61 -12.99
N LEU A 103 -11.99 1.96 -11.76
CA LEU A 103 -13.15 1.51 -11.02
C LEU A 103 -14.08 2.71 -10.82
N ASP A 104 -15.33 2.61 -11.24
CA ASP A 104 -16.33 3.67 -11.13
C ASP A 104 -17.55 3.16 -10.37
N ASN A 105 -17.90 3.83 -9.29
CA ASN A 105 -19.05 3.49 -8.44
C ASN A 105 -20.20 4.52 -8.51
N ALA A 106 -20.30 5.30 -9.60
CA ALA A 106 -21.24 6.42 -9.78
C ALA A 106 -22.68 6.20 -9.30
N ASP A 107 -23.20 4.96 -9.36
CA ASP A 107 -24.58 4.63 -8.98
C ASP A 107 -24.71 4.01 -7.57
N SER A 108 -23.67 3.32 -7.07
CA SER A 108 -23.57 2.74 -5.72
C SER A 108 -22.25 1.98 -5.57
N ALA A 109 -21.71 1.87 -4.35
CA ALA A 109 -20.50 1.10 -4.08
C ALA A 109 -20.60 -0.39 -4.48
N VAL A 110 -21.82 -0.93 -4.53
CA VAL A 110 -22.13 -2.33 -4.90
C VAL A 110 -22.14 -2.54 -6.42
N ARG A 111 -22.38 -1.48 -7.22
CA ARG A 111 -22.41 -1.54 -8.69
C ARG A 111 -21.12 -0.94 -9.26
N LEU A 112 -20.00 -1.59 -8.93
CA LEU A 112 -18.69 -1.17 -9.40
C LEU A 112 -18.49 -1.53 -10.87
N ARG A 113 -18.25 -0.54 -11.72
CA ARG A 113 -17.86 -0.76 -13.12
C ARG A 113 -16.34 -0.78 -13.20
N THR A 114 -15.79 -1.85 -13.75
CA THR A 114 -14.34 -1.98 -13.96
C THR A 114 -14.02 -1.86 -15.45
N ARG A 115 -13.00 -1.08 -15.79
CA ARG A 115 -12.49 -1.01 -17.17
C ARG A 115 -10.99 -0.97 -17.22
N THR A 116 -10.41 -1.55 -18.26
CA THR A 116 -8.99 -1.38 -18.58
C THR A 116 -8.79 -0.06 -19.30
N ILE A 117 -7.85 0.76 -18.81
CA ILE A 117 -7.45 2.03 -19.41
C ILE A 117 -6.26 1.83 -20.33
N MET A 118 -5.31 1.00 -19.92
CA MET A 118 -4.03 0.83 -20.59
C MET A 118 -3.41 -0.52 -20.20
N GLU A 119 -2.72 -1.15 -21.15
CA GLU A 119 -1.76 -2.23 -20.90
C GLU A 119 -0.36 -1.61 -20.76
N PHE A 120 0.38 -1.99 -19.73
CA PHE A 120 1.75 -1.52 -19.54
C PHE A 120 2.70 -2.15 -20.58
N PRO A 121 3.84 -1.49 -20.89
CA PRO A 121 4.86 -2.08 -21.75
C PRO A 121 5.35 -3.45 -21.23
N PRO A 122 5.83 -4.36 -22.08
CA PRO A 122 6.34 -5.68 -21.66
C PRO A 122 7.52 -5.65 -20.69
N SER A 123 8.18 -4.50 -20.52
CA SER A 123 9.22 -4.31 -19.52
C SER A 123 8.68 -4.11 -18.10
N ALA A 124 7.39 -3.80 -17.94
CA ALA A 124 6.71 -3.87 -16.65
C ALA A 124 6.55 -5.33 -16.24
N ARG A 125 6.85 -5.64 -14.99
CA ARG A 125 6.91 -7.03 -14.50
C ARG A 125 5.78 -7.31 -13.54
N VAL A 126 5.82 -6.73 -12.34
CA VAL A 126 4.76 -6.90 -11.34
C VAL A 126 4.57 -5.56 -10.65
N LEU A 127 3.49 -4.89 -11.03
CA LEU A 127 3.11 -3.63 -10.40
C LEU A 127 2.54 -3.92 -9.01
N ASN A 128 2.95 -3.14 -8.02
CA ASN A 128 2.49 -3.29 -6.65
C ASN A 128 1.86 -1.99 -6.15
N GLY A 129 2.50 -1.23 -5.25
CA GLY A 129 1.97 0.03 -4.73
C GLY A 129 1.62 1.05 -5.82
N LEU A 130 0.52 1.77 -5.63
CA LEU A 130 -0.01 2.80 -6.54
C LEU A 130 -0.31 4.07 -5.75
N CYS A 131 0.15 5.22 -6.22
CA CYS A 131 -0.18 6.51 -5.62
C CYS A 131 -0.47 7.57 -6.70
N ALA A 132 -1.10 8.67 -6.29
CA ALA A 132 -1.35 9.82 -7.15
C ALA A 132 -0.42 10.97 -6.76
N LEU A 133 0.21 11.60 -7.76
CA LEU A 133 1.03 12.82 -7.61
C LEU A 133 0.21 14.07 -7.87
N SER A 134 -0.77 13.96 -8.77
CA SER A 134 -1.73 15.00 -9.11
C SER A 134 -3.03 14.38 -9.62
N GLU A 135 -3.97 15.20 -10.08
CA GLU A 135 -5.22 14.73 -10.69
C GLU A 135 -5.01 13.80 -11.89
N SER A 136 -3.94 14.01 -12.65
CA SER A 136 -3.65 13.31 -13.91
C SER A 136 -2.33 12.52 -13.90
N VAL A 137 -1.57 12.52 -12.82
CA VAL A 137 -0.29 11.79 -12.73
C VAL A 137 -0.37 10.77 -11.61
N LEU A 138 -0.21 9.49 -11.95
CA LEU A 138 -0.08 8.40 -11.00
C LEU A 138 1.34 7.82 -11.07
N LEU A 139 1.76 7.19 -10.00
CA LEU A 139 2.96 6.35 -9.98
C LEU A 139 2.63 4.93 -9.54
N ALA A 140 3.25 3.94 -10.18
CA ALA A 140 3.14 2.53 -9.81
C ALA A 140 4.53 1.92 -9.55
N ALA A 141 4.72 1.33 -8.38
CA ALA A 141 5.94 0.60 -8.04
C ALA A 141 6.00 -0.72 -8.83
N ASP A 142 7.15 -1.04 -9.43
CA ASP A 142 7.38 -2.34 -10.05
C ASP A 142 8.34 -3.18 -9.21
N SER A 143 7.78 -4.21 -8.57
CA SER A 143 8.49 -5.05 -7.61
C SER A 143 9.64 -5.85 -8.21
N PHE A 144 9.74 -6.00 -9.54
CA PHE A 144 10.82 -6.77 -10.15
C PHE A 144 11.51 -6.09 -11.33
N ALA A 145 11.00 -4.95 -11.83
CA ALA A 145 11.72 -4.15 -12.82
C ALA A 145 12.72 -3.16 -12.19
N SER A 146 12.76 -3.06 -10.86
CA SER A 146 13.62 -2.12 -10.11
C SER A 146 13.35 -0.65 -10.48
N CYS A 147 12.09 -0.33 -10.74
CA CYS A 147 11.68 1.01 -11.13
C CYS A 147 10.29 1.37 -10.56
N ILE A 148 9.96 2.65 -10.70
CA ILE A 148 8.63 3.18 -10.54
C ILE A 148 8.18 3.67 -11.91
N TRP A 149 6.96 3.33 -12.30
CA TRP A 149 6.32 3.80 -13.53
C TRP A 149 5.58 5.10 -13.27
N ARG A 150 5.76 6.09 -14.16
CA ARG A 150 4.89 7.25 -14.31
C ARG A 150 3.72 6.89 -15.20
N ILE A 151 2.54 7.36 -14.85
CA ILE A 151 1.31 7.17 -15.61
C ILE A 151 0.66 8.54 -15.78
N ASP A 152 0.64 9.04 -17.01
CA ASP A 152 -0.05 10.28 -17.36
C ASP A 152 -1.45 9.96 -17.91
N LEU A 153 -2.48 10.45 -17.23
CA LEU A 153 -3.88 10.31 -17.57
C LEU A 153 -4.34 11.47 -18.45
N ASP A 154 -5.00 11.16 -19.56
CA ASP A 154 -5.74 12.16 -20.34
C ASP A 154 -7.19 12.25 -19.82
N LEU A 155 -7.45 13.25 -18.98
CA LEU A 155 -8.77 13.52 -18.40
C LEU A 155 -9.68 14.34 -19.32
N SER A 156 -9.19 14.80 -20.49
CA SER A 156 -10.01 15.61 -21.40
C SER A 156 -11.15 14.81 -22.06
N VAL A 157 -11.03 13.49 -22.07
CA VAL A 157 -11.97 12.55 -22.70
C VAL A 157 -12.84 11.80 -21.69
N LEU A 158 -13.08 12.38 -20.51
CA LEU A 158 -14.03 11.83 -19.55
C LEU A 158 -15.43 11.62 -20.19
N PRO A 159 -16.16 10.55 -19.82
CA PRO A 159 -15.83 9.63 -18.74
C PRO A 159 -14.88 8.52 -19.16
N HIS A 160 -14.14 8.57 -20.28
CA HIS A 160 -13.25 7.50 -20.77
C HIS A 160 -11.78 7.97 -20.95
N PRO A 161 -11.04 8.22 -19.85
CA PRO A 161 -9.66 8.66 -19.90
C PRO A 161 -8.80 7.62 -20.60
N THR A 162 -7.77 8.09 -21.29
CA THR A 162 -6.66 7.26 -21.77
C THR A 162 -5.45 7.48 -20.89
N ALA A 163 -4.42 6.64 -21.03
CA ALA A 163 -3.19 6.80 -20.28
C ALA A 163 -1.96 6.43 -21.11
N LYS A 164 -0.80 6.95 -20.70
CA LYS A 164 0.52 6.49 -21.15
C LYS A 164 1.38 6.21 -19.94
N ALA A 165 2.28 5.23 -20.06
CA ALA A 165 3.24 4.91 -19.02
C ALA A 165 4.68 4.98 -19.52
N GLU A 166 5.55 5.47 -18.66
CA GLU A 166 7.01 5.48 -18.85
C GLU A 166 7.72 5.25 -17.51
N VAL A 167 9.02 4.95 -17.54
CA VAL A 167 9.79 4.81 -16.31
C VAL A 167 9.96 6.20 -15.69
N TRP A 168 9.46 6.36 -14.46
CA TRP A 168 9.62 7.59 -13.68
C TRP A 168 11.02 7.67 -13.06
N TYR A 169 11.41 6.60 -12.37
CA TYR A 169 12.67 6.52 -11.64
C TYR A 169 13.10 5.05 -11.53
N SER A 170 14.40 4.80 -11.58
CA SER A 170 15.01 3.47 -11.46
C SER A 170 16.28 3.57 -10.64
N HIS A 171 16.44 2.67 -9.66
CA HIS A 171 17.57 2.73 -8.74
C HIS A 171 17.85 1.35 -8.12
N CYS A 172 19.10 1.09 -7.69
CA CYS A 172 19.50 -0.22 -7.17
C CYS A 172 18.80 -0.61 -5.86
N THR A 173 18.34 0.38 -5.07
CA THR A 173 17.52 0.18 -3.86
C THR A 173 16.16 -0.45 -4.17
N MET A 174 15.73 -0.44 -5.43
CA MET A 174 14.45 -0.97 -5.89
C MET A 174 14.50 -2.46 -6.27
N ALA A 175 15.69 -3.07 -6.19
CA ALA A 175 15.91 -4.41 -6.70
C ALA A 175 15.19 -5.49 -5.87
N GLY A 176 14.30 -6.22 -6.54
CA GLY A 176 13.67 -7.43 -6.02
C GLY A 176 14.52 -8.67 -6.24
N LYS A 177 14.10 -9.79 -5.61
CA LYS A 177 14.71 -11.11 -5.83
C LYS A 177 13.65 -12.06 -6.34
N LEU A 178 13.87 -12.56 -7.54
CA LEU A 178 13.03 -13.57 -8.13
C LEU A 178 13.74 -14.92 -8.12
N ASN A 179 13.74 -15.57 -6.96
CA ASN A 179 14.16 -16.97 -6.83
C ASN A 179 12.91 -17.85 -6.69
N LEU A 180 12.88 -19.00 -7.38
CA LEU A 180 11.72 -19.91 -7.39
C LEU A 180 11.31 -20.38 -5.99
N SER A 181 12.24 -20.44 -5.03
CA SER A 181 11.97 -20.86 -3.66
C SER A 181 11.62 -19.73 -2.68
N ASP A 182 11.90 -18.47 -3.02
CA ASP A 182 11.61 -17.31 -2.16
C ASP A 182 11.56 -16.04 -3.03
N ILE A 183 10.37 -15.79 -3.60
CA ILE A 183 10.07 -14.56 -4.34
C ILE A 183 9.89 -13.45 -3.32
N GLN A 184 10.74 -12.42 -3.42
CA GLN A 184 10.69 -11.26 -2.55
C GLN A 184 10.61 -9.98 -3.39
N PRO A 185 9.55 -9.19 -3.23
CA PRO A 185 9.39 -7.91 -3.93
C PRO A 185 10.59 -6.98 -3.69
N GLY A 186 10.99 -6.24 -4.71
CA GLY A 186 11.83 -5.05 -4.60
C GLY A 186 10.97 -3.89 -4.09
N THR A 187 10.84 -2.85 -4.91
CA THR A 187 9.91 -1.74 -4.60
C THR A 187 8.49 -2.26 -4.41
N ASN A 188 7.86 -1.84 -3.32
CA ASN A 188 6.55 -2.34 -2.93
C ASN A 188 5.57 -1.19 -2.66
N GLY A 189 5.47 -0.74 -1.41
CA GLY A 189 4.70 0.43 -1.01
C GLY A 189 5.16 1.72 -1.66
N LEU A 190 4.20 2.61 -1.91
CA LEU A 190 4.42 3.90 -2.56
C LEU A 190 3.45 4.95 -2.02
N LYS A 191 3.97 6.09 -1.56
CA LYS A 191 3.17 7.25 -1.14
C LYS A 191 3.86 8.55 -1.55
N TYR A 192 3.08 9.56 -1.91
CA TYR A 192 3.58 10.89 -2.22
C TYR A 192 3.07 11.88 -1.18
N SER A 193 3.95 12.79 -0.73
CA SER A 193 3.56 13.97 0.03
C SER A 193 3.78 15.21 -0.80
N ALA A 194 2.71 15.94 -1.11
CA ALA A 194 2.81 17.26 -1.72
C ALA A 194 3.45 18.30 -0.79
N LYS A 195 3.41 18.04 0.53
CA LYS A 195 3.96 18.95 1.55
C LYS A 195 5.48 18.84 1.62
N THR A 196 6.01 17.62 1.74
CA THR A 196 7.47 17.40 1.78
C THR A 196 8.08 17.34 0.38
N LYS A 197 7.26 17.15 -0.67
CA LYS A 197 7.66 17.01 -2.08
C LYS A 197 8.55 15.79 -2.30
N TYR A 198 8.22 14.69 -1.61
CA TYR A 198 8.91 13.41 -1.75
C TYR A 198 7.92 12.32 -2.14
N VAL A 199 8.39 11.42 -2.99
CA VAL A 199 7.83 10.08 -3.12
C VAL A 199 8.58 9.16 -2.18
N TYR A 200 7.86 8.57 -1.25
CA TYR A 200 8.33 7.57 -0.32
C TYR A 200 8.01 6.18 -0.86
N TYR A 201 8.97 5.28 -0.79
CA TYR A 201 8.78 3.89 -1.19
C TYR A 201 9.47 2.94 -0.23
N THR A 202 8.97 1.72 -0.18
CA THR A 202 9.64 0.61 0.51
C THR A 202 10.29 -0.30 -0.51
N SER A 203 11.35 -0.98 -0.08
CA SER A 203 11.94 -2.09 -0.80
C SER A 203 11.99 -3.31 0.11
N THR A 204 11.12 -4.30 -0.13
CA THR A 204 10.94 -5.43 0.79
C THR A 204 12.17 -6.33 0.81
N GLN A 205 12.75 -6.63 -0.36
CA GLN A 205 13.94 -7.45 -0.52
C GLN A 205 15.20 -6.75 0.02
N GLN A 206 15.33 -5.44 -0.22
CA GLN A 206 16.48 -4.68 0.29
C GLN A 206 16.29 -4.30 1.77
N LYS A 207 15.09 -4.48 2.31
CA LYS A 207 14.69 -4.08 3.66
C LYS A 207 14.91 -2.59 3.91
N LEU A 208 14.56 -1.75 2.94
CA LEU A 208 14.73 -0.30 3.01
C LEU A 208 13.38 0.44 2.99
N VAL A 209 13.31 1.55 3.72
CA VAL A 209 12.38 2.65 3.42
C VAL A 209 13.21 3.77 2.83
N CYS A 210 12.76 4.32 1.71
CA CYS A 210 13.48 5.35 0.98
C CYS A 210 12.56 6.49 0.58
N ARG A 211 13.15 7.60 0.17
CA ARG A 211 12.46 8.69 -0.52
C ARG A 211 13.25 9.19 -1.72
N VAL A 212 12.56 9.82 -2.67
CA VAL A 212 13.16 10.57 -3.78
C VAL A 212 12.40 11.87 -3.95
N GLN A 213 13.13 12.97 -4.11
CA GLN A 213 12.54 14.31 -4.21
C GLN A 213 11.76 14.43 -5.52
N VAL A 214 10.71 15.24 -5.52
CA VAL A 214 9.86 15.51 -6.68
C VAL A 214 9.91 16.98 -7.02
N ASP A 215 10.17 17.27 -8.30
CA ASP A 215 9.99 18.61 -8.83
C ASP A 215 8.49 18.95 -8.87
N ALA A 216 8.09 20.00 -8.15
CA ALA A 216 6.66 20.32 -7.97
C ALA A 216 5.96 20.81 -9.24
N CYS A 217 6.70 21.19 -10.28
CA CYS A 217 6.13 21.69 -11.53
C CYS A 217 5.94 20.57 -12.57
N THR A 218 6.92 19.67 -12.65
CA THR A 218 6.98 18.61 -13.67
C THR A 218 6.55 17.24 -13.13
N PHE A 219 6.52 17.09 -11.80
CA PHE A 219 6.34 15.81 -11.11
C PHE A 219 7.43 14.78 -11.43
N ASN A 220 8.61 15.22 -11.89
CA ASN A 220 9.75 14.35 -12.16
C ASN A 220 10.64 14.17 -10.92
N PRO A 221 11.38 13.06 -10.80
CA PRO A 221 12.28 12.87 -9.68
C PRO A 221 13.45 13.86 -9.73
N VAL A 222 13.94 14.25 -8.57
CA VAL A 222 15.10 15.13 -8.39
C VAL A 222 16.09 14.42 -7.47
N GLY A 223 17.34 14.34 -7.91
CA GLY A 223 18.42 13.75 -7.11
C GLY A 223 18.35 12.22 -6.99
N GLU A 224 19.15 11.72 -6.04
CA GLU A 224 19.26 10.29 -5.74
C GLU A 224 18.27 9.86 -4.65
N ALA A 225 18.03 8.55 -4.56
CA ALA A 225 17.23 8.00 -3.48
C ALA A 225 17.95 8.14 -2.13
N GLU A 226 17.23 8.68 -1.15
CA GLU A 226 17.65 8.76 0.25
C GLU A 226 17.09 7.55 1.01
N VAL A 227 17.93 6.88 1.81
CA VAL A 227 17.50 5.78 2.69
C VAL A 227 17.10 6.36 4.05
N LEU A 228 15.89 6.07 4.50
CA LEU A 228 15.30 6.57 5.74
C LEU A 228 15.30 5.52 6.86
N ALA A 229 15.15 4.24 6.50
CA ALA A 229 15.11 3.15 7.47
C ALA A 229 15.60 1.83 6.85
N LYS A 230 16.09 0.91 7.70
CA LYS A 230 16.63 -0.38 7.29
C LYS A 230 16.25 -1.52 8.25
N GLY A 231 16.30 -2.76 7.76
CA GLY A 231 16.36 -3.96 8.60
C GLY A 231 15.08 -4.78 8.70
N TRP A 232 13.92 -4.21 8.34
CA TRP A 232 12.62 -4.90 8.33
C TRP A 232 12.15 -5.23 6.91
N GLN A 233 11.28 -6.23 6.78
CA GLN A 233 10.61 -6.55 5.51
C GLN A 233 9.45 -5.58 5.24
N TRP A 234 9.79 -4.34 4.92
CA TRP A 234 8.83 -3.27 4.65
C TRP A 234 7.90 -3.62 3.48
N ASP A 235 6.60 -3.53 3.71
CA ASP A 235 5.55 -3.78 2.71
C ASP A 235 4.98 -2.45 2.21
N ASP A 236 3.83 -1.97 2.69
CA ASP A 236 3.33 -0.62 2.38
C ASP A 236 3.47 0.36 3.56
N LEU A 237 3.17 1.64 3.32
CA LEU A 237 3.24 2.70 4.30
C LEU A 237 2.05 3.66 4.21
N ILE A 238 1.76 4.35 5.31
CA ILE A 238 0.93 5.56 5.35
C ILE A 238 1.72 6.71 5.97
N LEU A 239 1.55 7.91 5.43
CA LEU A 239 2.28 9.11 5.86
C LEU A 239 1.45 9.92 6.87
N ASP A 240 2.08 10.35 7.95
CA ASP A 240 1.62 11.45 8.78
C ASP A 240 2.59 12.62 8.60
N ASP A 241 2.26 13.50 7.66
CA ASP A 241 3.04 14.67 7.26
C ASP A 241 2.38 15.99 7.71
N ARG A 242 1.49 15.93 8.71
CA ARG A 242 0.82 17.12 9.26
C ARG A 242 1.81 18.16 9.76
N ASP A 243 2.92 17.70 10.35
CA ASP A 243 4.11 18.50 10.65
C ASP A 243 5.24 18.08 9.70
N ASP A 244 5.73 19.02 8.90
CA ASP A 244 6.80 18.80 7.91
C ASP A 244 8.17 18.66 8.57
N LYS A 245 8.32 19.09 9.83
CA LYS A 245 9.56 18.94 10.60
C LYS A 245 9.58 17.67 11.47
N GLN A 246 8.44 17.00 11.56
CA GLN A 246 8.24 15.78 12.34
C GLN A 246 7.43 14.76 11.53
N ALA A 247 7.63 14.74 10.22
CA ALA A 247 6.91 13.83 9.34
C ALA A 247 7.29 12.39 9.68
N VAL A 248 6.30 11.52 9.80
CA VAL A 248 6.51 10.11 10.10
C VAL A 248 5.75 9.22 9.12
N ALA A 249 6.23 8.01 8.92
CA ALA A 249 5.48 6.95 8.26
C ALA A 249 5.11 5.84 9.24
N TYR A 250 3.95 5.24 9.05
CA TYR A 250 3.60 3.97 9.67
C TYR A 250 3.70 2.91 8.59
N VAL A 251 4.70 2.04 8.73
CA VAL A 251 5.11 1.07 7.73
C VAL A 251 4.74 -0.33 8.19
N THR A 252 4.05 -1.09 7.34
CA THR A 252 3.76 -2.49 7.58
C THR A 252 4.99 -3.33 7.26
N THR A 253 5.20 -4.41 8.00
CA THR A 253 6.43 -5.22 7.88
C THR A 253 6.16 -6.67 7.43
N HIS A 254 4.95 -6.95 6.96
CA HIS A 254 4.51 -8.26 6.45
C HIS A 254 5.03 -9.44 7.26
N ARG A 255 6.08 -10.12 6.78
CA ARG A 255 6.64 -11.32 7.43
C ARG A 255 7.21 -11.05 8.83
N ASP A 256 7.54 -9.81 9.19
CA ASP A 256 8.00 -9.46 10.54
C ASP A 256 6.84 -9.16 11.51
N ASN A 257 5.59 -9.23 11.02
CA ASN A 257 4.36 -9.11 11.81
C ASN A 257 4.31 -7.85 12.68
N ALA A 258 4.66 -6.68 12.13
CA ALA A 258 4.65 -5.44 12.88
C ALA A 258 4.12 -4.26 12.03
N ILE A 259 3.68 -3.24 12.75
CA ILE A 259 3.53 -1.88 12.23
C ILE A 259 4.56 -1.04 12.95
N VAL A 260 5.41 -0.37 12.18
CA VAL A 260 6.54 0.40 12.71
C VAL A 260 6.37 1.86 12.31
N LYS A 261 6.47 2.76 13.30
CA LYS A 261 6.58 4.19 13.09
C LYS A 261 8.04 4.51 12.72
N VAL A 262 8.23 5.22 11.62
CA VAL A 262 9.53 5.61 11.06
C VAL A 262 9.58 7.14 10.96
N ASN A 263 10.62 7.76 11.52
CA ASN A 263 10.90 9.17 11.30
C ASN A 263 11.35 9.40 9.86
N LEU A 264 10.76 10.39 9.18
CA LEU A 264 11.06 10.68 7.78
C LEU A 264 12.07 11.80 7.60
N GLU A 265 12.45 12.47 8.69
CA GLU A 265 13.54 13.44 8.72
C GLU A 265 14.82 12.77 9.23
N LEU A 266 15.92 12.92 8.48
CA LEU A 266 17.22 12.40 8.85
C LEU A 266 17.95 13.43 9.71
N GLU A 267 18.24 13.11 10.97
CA GLU A 267 19.22 13.87 11.74
C GLU A 267 20.64 13.56 11.21
N ASP A 268 21.42 14.59 10.90
CA ASP A 268 22.80 14.49 10.39
C ASP A 268 23.01 13.56 9.18
N ASP A 269 21.99 13.42 8.31
CA ASP A 269 22.00 12.54 7.12
C ASP A 269 22.29 11.05 7.44
N LYS A 270 22.01 10.59 8.66
CA LYS A 270 22.29 9.21 9.10
C LYS A 270 21.04 8.50 9.57
N VAL A 271 20.87 7.27 9.10
CA VAL A 271 19.84 6.35 9.61
C VAL A 271 20.33 5.71 10.91
N THR A 272 19.60 5.94 11.99
CA THR A 272 19.86 5.33 13.30
C THR A 272 18.69 4.43 13.72
N ASP A 273 18.95 3.49 14.64
CA ASP A 273 17.88 2.63 15.17
C ASP A 273 16.86 3.42 16.02
N HIS A 274 17.21 4.64 16.46
CA HIS A 274 16.31 5.54 17.19
C HIS A 274 15.20 6.13 16.31
N ASP A 275 15.34 6.06 14.99
CA ASP A 275 14.38 6.61 14.02
C ASP A 275 13.18 5.68 13.79
N MET A 276 13.14 4.52 14.45
CA MET A 276 12.12 3.50 14.26
C MET A 276 11.56 2.99 15.58
N LYS A 277 10.24 2.79 15.62
CA LYS A 277 9.55 2.24 16.80
C LYS A 277 8.39 1.34 16.39
N ALA A 278 8.40 0.08 16.84
CA ALA A 278 7.27 -0.82 16.63
C ALA A 278 6.09 -0.38 17.51
N VAL A 279 4.99 0.03 16.87
CA VAL A 279 3.76 0.50 17.55
C VAL A 279 2.72 -0.61 17.70
N VAL A 280 2.78 -1.63 16.84
CA VAL A 280 2.04 -2.89 16.94
C VAL A 280 2.98 -4.03 16.59
N GLN A 281 2.99 -5.11 17.39
CA GLN A 281 3.85 -6.28 17.15
C GLN A 281 3.08 -7.59 17.33
N GLY A 282 3.16 -8.47 16.34
CA GLY A 282 2.37 -9.68 16.17
C GLY A 282 2.45 -10.73 17.29
N PRO A 283 3.59 -10.95 17.97
CA PRO A 283 3.63 -11.82 19.16
C PRO A 283 2.80 -11.28 20.32
N ALA A 284 2.64 -9.96 20.42
CA ALA A 284 1.82 -9.28 21.43
C ALA A 284 0.39 -8.97 20.93
N CYS A 285 0.16 -9.01 19.61
CA CYS A 285 -1.12 -8.74 18.95
C CYS A 285 -1.41 -9.80 17.88
N SER A 286 -2.14 -10.85 18.25
CA SER A 286 -2.54 -11.93 17.34
C SER A 286 -3.45 -11.50 16.19
N ASP A 287 -3.93 -10.26 16.21
CA ASP A 287 -4.73 -9.66 15.15
C ASP A 287 -3.89 -9.00 14.05
N CYS A 288 -2.60 -8.75 14.29
CA CYS A 288 -1.68 -8.09 13.35
C CYS A 288 -0.61 -9.08 12.82
N ILE A 289 -1.06 -10.18 12.21
CA ILE A 289 -0.18 -11.19 11.61
C ILE A 289 -0.16 -11.00 10.09
N GLY A 290 1.02 -10.73 9.55
CA GLY A 290 1.24 -10.42 8.14
C GLY A 290 0.60 -9.11 7.70
N PRO A 291 0.85 -7.95 8.36
CA PRO A 291 0.27 -6.69 7.92
C PRO A 291 0.83 -6.27 6.56
N THR A 292 -0.02 -5.82 5.65
CA THR A 292 0.33 -5.59 4.23
C THR A 292 0.23 -4.13 3.83
N ALA A 293 -0.93 -3.48 4.06
CA ALA A 293 -1.12 -2.05 3.80
C ALA A 293 -2.02 -1.38 4.83
N GLY A 294 -2.06 -0.05 4.79
CA GLY A 294 -2.93 0.74 5.66
C GLY A 294 -3.51 1.98 4.99
N ILE A 295 -4.48 2.60 5.66
CA ILE A 295 -5.08 3.88 5.26
C ILE A 295 -5.57 4.63 6.50
N TRP A 296 -5.36 5.95 6.53
CA TRP A 296 -5.93 6.80 7.58
C TRP A 296 -7.45 6.86 7.50
N LEU A 297 -8.11 6.95 8.65
CA LEU A 297 -9.51 7.37 8.69
C LEU A 297 -9.59 8.89 8.44
N ASP A 298 -10.61 9.34 7.72
CA ASP A 298 -10.76 10.75 7.34
C ASP A 298 -10.72 11.65 8.58
N GLY A 299 -9.89 12.70 8.53
CA GLY A 299 -9.71 13.64 9.64
C GLY A 299 -9.01 13.06 10.88
N ARG A 300 -8.46 11.84 10.80
CA ARG A 300 -7.80 11.13 11.92
C ARG A 300 -6.36 10.72 11.59
N VAL A 301 -5.70 11.42 10.68
CA VAL A 301 -4.26 11.24 10.40
C VAL A 301 -3.47 11.32 11.71
N GLY A 302 -2.58 10.36 11.92
CA GLY A 302 -1.79 10.19 13.16
C GLY A 302 -2.57 9.71 14.38
N GLN A 303 -3.89 9.54 14.29
CA GLN A 303 -4.74 9.07 15.39
C GLN A 303 -5.31 7.68 15.13
N SER A 304 -5.89 7.45 13.96
CA SER A 304 -6.64 6.22 13.68
C SER A 304 -6.51 5.81 12.22
N ALA A 305 -6.06 4.58 11.98
CA ALA A 305 -5.94 3.99 10.65
C ALA A 305 -6.53 2.58 10.59
N LEU A 306 -6.90 2.15 9.39
CA LEU A 306 -7.13 0.75 9.07
C LEU A 306 -5.85 0.13 8.54
N PHE A 307 -5.58 -1.11 8.93
CA PHE A 307 -4.53 -1.94 8.37
C PHE A 307 -5.09 -3.28 7.92
N LEU A 308 -4.54 -3.79 6.82
CA LEU A 308 -4.84 -5.08 6.23
C LEU A 308 -3.83 -6.11 6.72
N THR A 309 -4.25 -7.37 6.77
CA THR A 309 -3.37 -8.49 7.08
C THR A 309 -3.61 -9.69 6.16
N ASP A 310 -2.58 -10.52 5.92
CA ASP A 310 -2.69 -11.78 5.17
C ASP A 310 -2.90 -13.02 6.07
N GLY A 311 -2.82 -12.85 7.39
CA GLY A 311 -3.03 -13.94 8.35
C GLY A 311 -1.86 -14.93 8.44
N GLY A 312 -0.69 -14.58 7.89
CA GLY A 312 0.54 -15.37 7.93
C GLY A 312 0.76 -16.25 6.70
N ILE A 313 0.24 -15.88 5.53
CA ILE A 313 0.39 -16.69 4.30
C ILE A 313 1.85 -16.82 3.90
N LYS A 314 2.62 -15.72 3.93
CA LYS A 314 4.05 -15.75 3.56
C LYS A 314 4.98 -16.13 4.70
N ARG A 315 4.53 -15.97 5.94
CA ARG A 315 5.23 -16.48 7.12
C ARG A 315 4.21 -16.92 8.17
N PRO A 316 3.88 -18.23 8.21
CA PRO A 316 2.96 -18.75 9.20
C PRO A 316 3.46 -18.46 10.62
N PRO A 317 2.55 -18.28 11.60
CA PRO A 317 2.94 -18.17 13.00
C PRO A 317 3.70 -19.43 13.47
N PRO A 318 4.46 -19.37 14.58
CA PRO A 318 5.25 -20.50 15.07
C PRO A 318 4.45 -21.78 15.36
N ASP A 319 3.15 -21.66 15.61
CA ASP A 319 2.25 -22.81 15.81
C ASP A 319 1.80 -23.49 14.50
N GLY A 320 2.21 -22.96 13.35
CA GLY A 320 1.89 -23.49 12.02
C GLY A 320 0.43 -23.29 11.61
N ILE A 321 -0.40 -22.62 12.42
CA ILE A 321 -1.81 -22.43 12.12
C ILE A 321 -1.99 -21.12 11.34
N LEU A 322 -2.47 -21.21 10.11
CA LEU A 322 -2.80 -20.02 9.32
C LEU A 322 -3.99 -19.29 9.95
N ARG A 323 -3.86 -17.98 10.15
CA ARG A 323 -4.94 -17.16 10.70
C ARG A 323 -5.82 -16.61 9.59
N CYS A 324 -7.01 -16.16 9.99
CA CYS A 324 -7.83 -15.31 9.14
C CYS A 324 -7.05 -14.04 8.77
N ALA A 325 -7.16 -13.63 7.50
CA ALA A 325 -6.83 -12.27 7.10
C ALA A 325 -7.85 -11.29 7.69
N LYS A 326 -7.40 -10.09 8.05
CA LYS A 326 -8.21 -9.14 8.81
C LYS A 326 -8.08 -7.73 8.25
N VAL A 327 -9.12 -6.94 8.47
CA VAL A 327 -9.02 -5.49 8.56
C VAL A 327 -9.02 -5.17 10.05
N ILE A 328 -7.95 -4.55 10.52
CA ILE A 328 -7.83 -4.07 11.89
C ILE A 328 -7.85 -2.55 11.90
N ARG A 329 -8.44 -1.96 12.93
CA ARG A 329 -8.30 -0.55 13.25
C ARG A 329 -7.23 -0.42 14.32
N VAL A 330 -6.33 0.54 14.11
CA VAL A 330 -5.28 0.90 15.06
C VAL A 330 -5.51 2.35 15.48
N ASP A 331 -5.77 2.56 16.77
CA ASP A 331 -5.88 3.87 17.41
C ASP A 331 -4.58 4.16 18.16
N PHE A 332 -3.81 5.16 17.74
CA PHE A 332 -2.52 5.51 18.32
C PHE A 332 -2.69 6.34 19.60
N CYS A 333 -2.01 5.96 20.67
CA CYS A 333 -2.22 6.50 22.03
C CYS A 333 -1.43 7.78 22.33
N ASP A 334 -0.50 8.17 21.46
CA ASP A 334 0.29 9.40 21.56
C ASP A 334 0.13 10.24 20.28
N VAL A 335 -0.50 11.43 20.41
CA VAL A 335 -0.37 12.55 19.46
C VAL A 335 0.26 13.71 20.19
#